data_AF-A0A1U7GRN8-F1
#
_entry.id   AF-A0A1U7GRN8-F1
#
_cell.length_a   1.000
_cell.length_b   1.000
_cell.length_c   1.000
_cell.angle_alpha   90.00
_cell.angle_beta   90.00
_cell.angle_gamma   90.00
#
_symmetry.space_group_name_H-M   'P 1'
#
loop_
_entity.id
_entity.type
_entity.pdbx_description
1 polymer ?
#
loop_
_entity_poly.entity_id
_entity_poly.type
_entity_poly.pdbx_seq_one_letter_code
_entity_poly.pdbx_strand_id
1 'polypeptide(L)'
;MRSSPVASTLALNPLKNPSYPARTHFGERPALEARIKACDEKLGAVRRKFALLGNHPRRADYAKLVFQLQGARDQFADAAYRMVREAGGLYHEDHERLEVAERAFSFILRRWDAVAP
;
A
#
# COMPACT_ATOMS: atom_id res chain seq x y z
N MET A 1 28.71 -44.77 27.97
CA MET A 1 29.20 -43.46 27.45
C MET A 1 27.99 -42.70 26.93
N ARG A 2 27.59 -41.60 27.58
CA ARG A 2 26.46 -40.77 27.15
C ARG A 2 27.00 -39.63 26.30
N SER A 3 26.58 -39.58 25.04
CA SER A 3 26.88 -38.51 24.10
C SER A 3 26.12 -37.24 24.52
N SER A 4 26.83 -36.17 24.88
CA SER A 4 26.22 -34.86 25.09
C SER A 4 25.77 -34.27 23.75
N PRO A 5 24.56 -33.69 23.64
CA PRO A 5 24.19 -32.97 22.43
C PRO A 5 24.98 -31.65 22.39
N VAL A 6 25.67 -31.41 21.28
CA VAL A 6 26.31 -30.12 20.98
C VAL A 6 25.19 -29.09 20.89
N ALA A 7 25.11 -28.20 21.89
CA ALA A 7 24.28 -27.01 21.81
C ALA A 7 24.79 -26.20 20.61
N SER A 8 24.01 -26.20 19.53
CA SER A 8 24.32 -25.42 18.34
C SER A 8 24.06 -23.95 18.68
N THR A 9 25.08 -23.30 19.25
CA THR A 9 25.09 -21.87 19.51
C THR A 9 25.05 -21.19 18.14
N LEU A 10 23.86 -20.83 17.68
CA LEU A 10 23.69 -19.93 16.54
C LEU A 10 24.54 -18.71 16.84
N ALA A 11 25.63 -18.52 16.08
CA ALA A 11 26.52 -17.39 16.25
C ALA A 11 25.70 -16.12 16.05
N LEU A 12 25.32 -15.50 17.17
CA LEU A 12 24.66 -14.21 17.20
C LEU A 12 25.61 -13.23 16.53
N ASN A 13 25.23 -12.72 15.36
CA ASN A 13 25.97 -11.64 14.72
C ASN A 13 26.03 -10.49 15.74
N PRO A 14 27.22 -10.11 16.25
CA PRO A 14 27.33 -9.14 17.34
C PRO A 14 26.85 -7.74 16.95
N LEU A 15 26.64 -7.50 15.65
CA LEU A 15 26.09 -6.25 15.11
C LEU A 15 24.55 -6.26 15.03
N LYS A 16 23.88 -7.38 15.37
CA LYS A 16 22.43 -7.51 15.37
C LYS A 16 21.93 -7.73 16.79
N ASN A 17 21.09 -6.82 17.28
CA ASN A 17 20.39 -7.02 18.53
C ASN A 17 19.37 -8.16 18.35
N PRO A 18 19.52 -9.31 19.05
CA PRO A 18 18.62 -10.46 18.91
C PRO A 18 17.18 -10.19 19.36
N SER A 19 16.96 -9.16 20.17
CA SER A 19 15.62 -8.77 20.63
C SER A 19 14.85 -7.95 19.61
N TYR A 20 15.50 -7.46 18.54
CA TYR A 20 14.82 -6.70 17.50
C TYR A 20 14.11 -7.65 16.53
N PRO A 21 12.81 -7.44 16.22
CA PRO A 21 12.09 -8.33 15.31
C PRO A 21 12.73 -8.33 13.92
N ALA A 22 12.76 -9.51 13.30
CA ALA A 22 13.28 -9.67 11.95
C ALA A 22 12.34 -9.02 10.92
N ARG A 23 12.92 -8.37 9.90
CA ARG A 23 12.19 -7.87 8.73
C ARG A 23 12.04 -9.00 7.71
N THR A 24 10.90 -9.68 7.72
CA THR A 24 10.67 -10.87 6.88
C THR A 24 9.78 -10.60 5.66
N HIS A 25 9.23 -9.40 5.54
CA HIS A 25 8.15 -9.05 4.61
C HIS A 25 8.63 -8.46 3.27
N PHE A 26 9.94 -8.38 3.03
CA PHE A 26 10.48 -7.79 1.80
C PHE A 26 10.00 -8.52 0.53
N GLY A 27 9.68 -9.81 0.63
CA GLY A 27 9.12 -10.61 -0.45
C GLY A 27 7.72 -10.19 -0.92
N GLU A 28 6.99 -9.39 -0.14
CA GLU A 28 5.66 -8.88 -0.50
C GLU A 28 5.72 -7.73 -1.51
N ARG A 29 6.90 -7.09 -1.65
CA ARG A 29 7.10 -5.90 -2.48
C ARG A 29 6.59 -6.04 -3.92
N PRO A 30 6.88 -7.12 -4.68
CA PRO A 30 6.39 -7.25 -6.06
C PRO A 30 4.86 -7.27 -6.16
N ALA A 31 4.18 -7.92 -5.20
CA ALA A 31 2.73 -7.97 -5.17
C ALA A 31 2.12 -6.58 -4.87
N LEU A 32 2.76 -5.81 -3.98
CA LEU A 32 2.36 -4.44 -3.68
C LEU A 32 2.58 -3.49 -4.86
N GLU A 33 3.70 -3.61 -5.56
CA GLU A 33 3.99 -2.85 -6.78
C GLU A 33 2.94 -3.11 -7.88
N ALA A 34 2.52 -4.38 -8.05
CA ALA A 34 1.44 -4.72 -8.98
C ALA A 34 0.10 -4.06 -8.60
N ARG A 35 -0.23 -3.99 -7.31
CA ARG A 35 -1.44 -3.31 -6.81
C ARG A 35 -1.36 -1.80 -7.02
N ILE A 36 -0.22 -1.16 -6.75
CA ILE A 36 0.01 0.27 -7.03
C ILE A 36 -0.20 0.54 -8.53
N LYS A 37 0.40 -0.29 -9.40
CA LYS A 37 0.24 -0.17 -10.85
C LYS A 37 -1.22 -0.24 -11.28
N ALA A 38 -2.01 -1.16 -10.71
CA ALA A 38 -3.43 -1.25 -10.99
C ALA A 38 -4.21 0.01 -10.53
N CYS A 39 -3.85 0.62 -9.40
CA CYS A 39 -4.41 1.90 -8.98
C CYS A 39 -4.03 3.04 -9.95
N ASP A 40 -2.79 3.08 -10.41
CA ASP A 40 -2.29 4.07 -11.37
C ASP A 40 -3.00 3.98 -12.72
N GLU A 41 -3.24 2.77 -13.23
CA GLU A 41 -3.98 2.54 -14.47
C GLU A 41 -5.42 3.05 -14.36
N LYS A 42 -6.12 2.72 -13.26
CA LYS A 42 -7.48 3.17 -12.98
C LYS A 42 -7.56 4.68 -12.84
N LEU A 43 -6.65 5.28 -12.06
CA LEU A 43 -6.58 6.73 -11.89
C LEU A 43 -6.24 7.46 -13.19
N GLY A 44 -5.35 6.90 -14.00
CA GLY A 44 -5.05 7.40 -15.34
C GLY A 44 -6.29 7.41 -16.24
N ALA A 45 -7.12 6.35 -16.20
CA ALA A 45 -8.37 6.29 -16.95
C ALA A 45 -9.37 7.36 -16.46
N VAL A 46 -9.51 7.52 -15.14
CA VAL A 46 -10.35 8.56 -14.53
C VAL A 46 -9.90 9.96 -14.96
N ARG A 47 -8.59 10.25 -14.91
CA ARG A 47 -8.02 11.54 -15.33
C ARG A 47 -8.27 11.84 -16.80
N ARG A 48 -8.14 10.85 -17.69
CA ARG A 48 -8.46 11.00 -19.12
C ARG A 48 -9.94 11.35 -19.31
N LYS A 49 -10.85 10.63 -18.65
CA LYS A 49 -12.29 10.95 -18.70
C LYS A 49 -12.59 12.35 -18.15
N PHE A 50 -11.98 12.72 -17.02
CA PHE A 50 -12.12 14.05 -16.43
C PHE A 50 -11.65 15.17 -17.36
N ALA A 51 -10.56 14.96 -18.11
CA ALA A 51 -10.06 15.92 -19.08
C ALA A 51 -11.11 16.21 -20.19
N LEU A 52 -11.89 15.22 -20.60
CA LEU A 52 -12.96 15.38 -21.60
C LEU A 52 -14.16 16.19 -21.11
N LEU A 53 -14.32 16.37 -19.79
CA LEU A 53 -15.47 17.06 -19.20
C LEU A 53 -15.43 18.60 -19.35
N GLY A 54 -14.50 19.18 -20.12
CA GLY A 54 -14.50 20.58 -20.57
C GLY A 54 -15.10 21.60 -19.57
N ASN A 55 -16.23 22.22 -19.94
CA ASN A 55 -17.02 23.14 -19.11
C ASN A 55 -18.28 22.49 -18.50
N HIS A 56 -18.22 21.19 -18.18
CA HIS A 56 -19.37 20.50 -17.61
C HIS A 56 -19.85 21.17 -16.30
N PRO A 57 -21.16 21.41 -16.11
CA PRO A 57 -21.68 22.12 -14.94
C PRO A 57 -21.24 21.55 -13.58
N ARG A 58 -21.08 20.23 -13.51
CA ARG A 58 -20.61 19.50 -12.30
C ARG A 58 -19.11 19.21 -12.26
N ARG A 59 -18.31 19.85 -13.11
CA ARG A 59 -16.86 19.58 -13.22
C ARG A 59 -16.12 19.70 -11.89
N ALA A 60 -16.49 20.69 -11.07
CA ALA A 60 -15.88 20.88 -9.76
C ALA A 60 -16.11 19.67 -8.83
N ASP A 61 -17.31 19.08 -8.86
CA ASP A 61 -17.62 17.90 -8.05
C ASP A 61 -16.87 16.66 -8.53
N TYR A 62 -16.74 16.50 -9.85
CA TYR A 62 -15.90 15.46 -10.43
C TYR A 62 -14.42 15.63 -10.08
N ALA A 63 -13.92 16.86 -10.07
CA ALA A 63 -12.55 17.15 -9.67
C ALA A 63 -12.27 16.70 -8.24
N LYS A 64 -13.21 16.91 -7.30
CA LYS A 64 -13.10 16.43 -5.91
C LYS A 64 -12.88 14.92 -5.86
N LEU A 65 -13.65 14.14 -6.63
CA LEU A 65 -13.49 12.68 -6.70
C LEU A 65 -12.12 12.27 -7.26
N VAL A 66 -11.64 12.96 -8.30
CA VAL A 66 -10.30 12.71 -8.87
C VAL A 66 -9.20 12.97 -7.85
N PHE A 67 -9.29 14.08 -7.08
CA PHE A 67 -8.32 14.38 -6.03
C PHE A 67 -8.39 13.40 -4.86
N GLN A 68 -9.59 12.97 -4.47
CA GLN A 68 -9.76 11.94 -3.45
C GLN A 68 -9.16 10.60 -3.88
N LEU A 69 -9.34 10.20 -5.15
CA LEU A 69 -8.69 9.00 -5.71
C LEU A 69 -7.16 9.11 -5.69
N GLN A 70 -6.60 10.26 -6.09
CA GLN A 70 -5.17 10.50 -6.00
C GLN A 70 -4.67 10.37 -4.56
N GLY A 71 -5.35 11.00 -3.60
CA GLY A 71 -4.97 10.93 -2.19
C GLY A 71 -5.00 9.51 -1.64
N ALA A 72 -6.05 8.73 -1.93
CA ALA A 72 -6.13 7.33 -1.50
C ALA A 72 -5.04 6.46 -2.14
N ARG A 73 -4.72 6.68 -3.42
CA ARG A 73 -3.60 6.01 -4.10
C ARG A 73 -2.27 6.34 -3.44
N ASP A 74 -2.02 7.61 -3.09
CA ASP A 74 -0.75 8.03 -2.50
C ASP A 74 -0.59 7.49 -1.08
N GLN A 75 -1.66 7.43 -0.30
CA GLN A 75 -1.68 6.75 1.00
C GLN A 75 -1.38 5.26 0.87
N PHE A 76 -1.96 4.59 -0.13
CA PHE A 76 -1.66 3.18 -0.42
C PHE A 76 -0.17 2.98 -0.75
N ALA A 77 0.39 3.85 -1.61
CA ALA A 77 1.78 3.76 -2.02
C ALA A 77 2.76 4.01 -0.86
N ASP A 78 2.48 4.98 0.01
CA ASP A 78 3.29 5.26 1.21
C ASP A 78 3.27 4.07 2.18
N ALA A 79 2.07 3.56 2.50
CA ALA A 79 1.92 2.41 3.37
C ALA A 79 2.63 1.16 2.81
N ALA A 80 2.46 0.88 1.52
CA ALA A 80 3.13 -0.25 0.85
C ALA A 80 4.67 -0.14 0.89
N TYR A 81 5.20 1.07 0.73
CA TYR A 81 6.63 1.32 0.78
C TYR A 81 7.22 1.14 2.18
N ARG A 82 6.51 1.59 3.22
CA ARG A 82 6.92 1.45 4.62
C ARG A 82 6.80 0.01 5.10
N MET A 83 5.65 -0.62 4.87
CA MET A 83 5.29 -1.94 5.38
C MET A 83 6.38 -2.99 5.18
N VAL A 84 6.95 -3.09 3.96
CA VAL A 84 8.00 -4.10 3.64
C VAL A 84 9.35 -3.86 4.32
N ARG A 85 9.52 -2.71 4.97
CA ARG A 85 10.75 -2.29 5.67
C ARG A 85 10.60 -2.32 7.18
N GLU A 86 9.37 -2.44 7.68
CA GLU A 86 9.06 -2.49 9.09
C GLU A 86 9.07 -3.92 9.63
N ALA A 87 9.06 -4.04 10.96
CA ALA A 87 9.01 -5.31 11.67
C ALA A 87 8.07 -5.22 12.88
N GLY A 88 7.50 -6.36 13.28
CA GLY A 88 6.61 -6.43 14.44
C GLY A 88 5.37 -5.52 14.31
N GLY A 89 5.07 -4.73 15.34
CA GLY A 89 3.86 -3.91 15.39
C GLY A 89 3.76 -2.85 14.29
N LEU A 90 4.89 -2.28 13.85
CA LEU A 90 4.91 -1.27 12.78
C LEU A 90 4.47 -1.85 11.42
N TYR A 91 4.82 -3.10 11.14
CA TYR A 91 4.32 -3.80 9.96
C TYR A 91 2.79 -3.91 9.99
N HIS A 92 2.22 -4.26 11.14
CA HIS A 92 0.77 -4.42 11.29
C HIS A 92 0.03 -3.10 11.12
N GLU A 93 0.54 -2.02 11.74
CA GLU A 93 -0.03 -0.68 11.54
C GLU A 93 -0.03 -0.27 10.07
N ASP A 94 1.09 -0.46 9.36
CA ASP A 94 1.17 -0.10 7.95
C ASP A 94 0.31 -1.01 7.07
N HIS A 95 0.14 -2.28 7.44
CA HIS A 95 -0.80 -3.20 6.78
C HIS A 95 -2.25 -2.71 6.92
N GLU A 96 -2.68 -2.30 8.12
CA GLU A 96 -4.00 -1.71 8.34
C GLU A 96 -4.20 -0.41 7.54
N ARG A 97 -3.19 0.48 7.54
CA ARG A 97 -3.22 1.71 6.73
C ARG A 97 -3.37 1.40 5.25
N LEU A 98 -2.65 0.39 4.76
CA LEU A 98 -2.71 -0.05 3.38
C LEU A 98 -4.12 -0.54 3.01
N GLU A 99 -4.73 -1.39 3.83
CA GLU A 99 -6.09 -1.88 3.60
C GLU A 99 -7.13 -0.75 3.62
N VAL A 100 -7.00 0.20 4.55
CA VAL A 100 -7.89 1.35 4.64
C VAL A 100 -7.79 2.21 3.37
N ALA A 101 -6.57 2.48 2.91
CA ALA A 101 -6.33 3.23 1.69
C ALA A 101 -6.90 2.54 0.45
N GLU A 102 -6.75 1.20 0.35
CA GLU A 102 -7.31 0.41 -0.76
C GLU A 102 -8.84 0.42 -0.77
N ARG A 103 -9.46 0.26 0.41
CA ARG A 103 -10.91 0.34 0.58
C ARG A 103 -11.42 1.73 0.21
N ALA A 104 -10.74 2.79 0.64
CA ALA A 104 -11.07 4.16 0.28
C ALA A 104 -10.98 4.38 -1.24
N PHE A 105 -9.88 3.97 -1.86
CA PHE A 105 -9.69 4.07 -3.32
C PHE A 105 -10.83 3.38 -4.07
N SER A 106 -11.15 2.14 -3.69
CA SER A 106 -12.23 1.36 -4.28
C SER A 106 -13.60 2.01 -4.11
N PHE A 107 -13.88 2.57 -2.94
CA PHE A 107 -15.13 3.28 -2.66
C PHE A 107 -15.27 4.54 -3.52
N ILE A 108 -14.22 5.37 -3.59
CA ILE A 108 -14.26 6.60 -4.39
C ILE A 108 -14.35 6.28 -5.88
N LEU A 109 -13.70 5.20 -6.34
CA LEU A 109 -13.78 4.77 -7.74
C LEU A 109 -15.20 4.38 -8.12
N ARG A 110 -15.89 3.60 -7.27
CA ARG A 110 -17.32 3.28 -7.49
C ARG A 110 -18.19 4.53 -7.53
N ARG A 111 -17.89 5.53 -6.70
CA ARG A 111 -18.60 6.82 -6.74
C ARG A 111 -18.35 7.56 -8.04
N TRP A 112 -17.12 7.56 -8.53
CA TRP A 112 -16.79 8.10 -9.85
C TRP A 112 -17.59 7.38 -10.95
N ASP A 113 -17.57 6.05 -10.98
CA ASP A 113 -18.26 5.27 -12.00
C ASP A 113 -19.78 5.47 -11.99
N ALA A 114 -20.37 5.78 -10.83
CA ALA A 114 -21.80 6.06 -10.69
C ALA A 114 -22.21 7.45 -11.22
N VAL A 115 -21.28 8.40 -11.34
CA VAL A 115 -21.60 9.81 -11.67
C VAL A 115 -20.90 10.34 -12.92
N ALA A 116 -19.86 9.65 -13.37
CA ALA A 116 -19.14 9.98 -14.58
C ALA A 116 -20.03 9.65 -15.80
N PRO A 117 -20.27 10.63 -16.68
CA PRO A 117 -21.04 10.43 -17.91
C PRO A 117 -20.30 9.56 -18.93
#